data_AF-A0A955SZ96-F1
#
_entry.id   AF-A0A955SZ96-F1
#
_cell.length_a   1.000
_cell.length_b   1.000
_cell.length_c   1.000
_cell.angle_alpha   90.00
_cell.angle_beta   90.00
_cell.angle_gamma   90.00
#
_symmetry.space_group_name_H-M   'P 1'
#
loop_
_entity.id
_entity.type
_entity.pdbx_description
1 polymer ?
#
loop_
_entity_poly.entity_id
_entity_poly.type
_entity_poly.pdbx_seq_one_letter_code
_entity_poly.pdbx_strand_id
1 'polypeptide(L)'
;MGQPPTPVENRDFETLNSIVSEVLFEKGTDTYRLPMPTDAEGKNLFHSAIERLEAWRQRNPGSSEDIVYYTEGLCYEKLGQPMNALETYRLVKTTDADLQKTVEEKISGLEDILNYFPPDQMGVGGLPPRDQSEEAIEAYKGTEWEPLVWILAENEAVNRALEERDSTGQVASTAYKEAL
;
A
#
# COMPACT_ATOMS: atom_id res chain seq x y z
N MET A 1 -0.46 -10.51 -38.26
CA MET A 1 0.16 -9.17 -38.41
C MET A 1 -0.32 -8.35 -37.22
N GLY A 2 0.50 -8.21 -36.19
CA GLY A 2 0.17 -7.33 -35.06
C GLY A 2 0.43 -5.90 -35.50
N GLN A 3 -0.52 -4.99 -35.28
CA GLN A 3 -0.22 -3.57 -35.40
C GLN A 3 0.93 -3.24 -34.44
N PRO A 4 1.93 -2.45 -34.87
CA PRO A 4 2.91 -1.94 -33.93
C PRO A 4 2.17 -1.12 -32.87
N PRO A 5 2.65 -1.12 -31.61
CA PRO A 5 2.07 -0.27 -30.58
C PRO A 5 2.09 1.17 -31.10
N THR A 6 0.92 1.80 -31.15
CA THR A 6 0.82 3.23 -31.44
C THR A 6 1.70 3.97 -30.45
N PRO A 7 2.66 4.80 -30.90
CA PRO A 7 3.41 5.65 -30.00
C PRO A 7 2.40 6.53 -29.25
N VAL A 8 2.38 6.43 -27.92
CA VAL A 8 1.50 7.26 -27.09
C VAL A 8 2.02 8.68 -27.22
N GLU A 9 1.19 9.52 -27.85
CA GLU A 9 1.36 10.95 -27.96
C GLU A 9 1.65 11.50 -26.56
N ASN A 10 2.69 12.34 -26.48
CA ASN A 10 3.24 12.93 -25.26
C ASN A 10 2.16 13.21 -24.19
N ARG A 11 2.27 12.64 -22.98
CA ARG A 11 1.38 12.94 -21.83
C ARG A 11 1.59 14.37 -21.29
N ASP A 12 1.80 15.34 -22.17
CA ASP A 12 2.10 16.74 -21.88
C ASP A 12 0.92 17.47 -21.21
N PHE A 13 -0.28 16.86 -21.22
CA PHE A 13 -1.51 17.42 -20.63
C PHE A 13 -2.17 16.48 -19.63
N GLU A 14 -1.39 15.65 -18.93
CA GLU A 14 -1.97 14.83 -17.89
C GLU A 14 -2.55 15.70 -16.76
N THR A 15 -3.88 15.68 -16.63
CA THR A 15 -4.58 16.47 -15.61
C THR A 15 -4.68 15.66 -14.33
N LEU A 16 -4.69 16.36 -13.18
CA LEU A 16 -4.96 15.73 -11.89
C LEU A 16 -6.24 14.88 -11.93
N ASN A 17 -7.28 15.37 -12.60
CA ASN A 17 -8.54 14.64 -12.78
C ASN A 17 -8.36 13.29 -13.48
N SER A 18 -7.44 13.17 -14.45
CA SER A 18 -7.17 11.89 -15.10
C SER A 18 -6.60 10.88 -14.11
N ILE A 19 -5.56 11.28 -13.37
CA ILE A 19 -4.92 10.42 -12.36
C ILE A 19 -5.93 9.99 -11.31
N VAL A 20 -6.66 10.96 -10.77
CA VAL A 20 -7.66 10.73 -9.72
C VAL A 20 -8.77 9.82 -10.22
N SER A 21 -9.25 10.00 -11.45
CA SER A 21 -10.33 9.16 -11.99
C SER A 21 -9.91 7.70 -12.16
N GLU A 22 -8.67 7.45 -12.61
CA GLU A 22 -8.11 6.10 -12.72
C GLU A 22 -8.04 5.42 -11.33
N VAL A 23 -7.51 6.12 -10.33
CA VAL A 23 -7.41 5.60 -8.95
C VAL A 23 -8.79 5.37 -8.35
N LEU A 24 -9.73 6.31 -8.52
CA LEU A 24 -11.08 6.18 -7.96
C LEU A 24 -11.90 5.07 -8.62
N PHE A 25 -11.64 4.77 -9.90
CA PHE A 25 -12.26 3.63 -10.59
C PHE A 25 -11.80 2.30 -9.97
N GLU A 26 -10.51 2.19 -9.63
CA GLU A 26 -9.90 0.97 -9.08
C GLU A 26 -9.86 0.91 -7.54
N LYS A 27 -10.34 1.93 -6.84
CA LYS A 27 -10.28 1.98 -5.36
C LYS A 27 -11.03 0.84 -4.67
N GLY A 28 -12.01 0.24 -5.35
CA GLY A 28 -12.78 -0.90 -4.83
C GLY A 28 -12.11 -2.25 -5.08
N THR A 29 -11.01 -2.30 -5.83
CA THR A 29 -10.37 -3.54 -6.23
C THR A 29 -9.75 -4.26 -5.03
N ASP A 30 -10.09 -5.54 -4.90
CA ASP A 30 -9.49 -6.46 -3.94
C ASP A 30 -8.11 -6.88 -4.47
N THR A 31 -7.09 -6.09 -4.13
CA THR A 31 -5.70 -6.30 -4.59
C THR A 31 -5.02 -7.49 -3.93
N TYR A 32 -5.67 -8.14 -2.96
CA TYR A 32 -5.20 -9.41 -2.40
C TYR A 32 -5.58 -10.59 -3.30
N ARG A 33 -6.84 -10.62 -3.78
CA ARG A 33 -7.38 -11.75 -4.54
C ARG A 33 -7.30 -11.58 -6.05
N LEU A 34 -7.17 -10.35 -6.53
CA LEU A 34 -7.15 -10.02 -7.95
C LEU A 34 -5.78 -9.50 -8.38
N PRO A 35 -5.40 -9.68 -9.65
CA PRO A 35 -4.19 -9.08 -10.17
C PRO A 35 -4.24 -7.56 -10.00
N MET A 36 -3.08 -6.96 -9.70
CA MET A 36 -2.93 -5.51 -9.61
C MET A 36 -3.43 -4.85 -10.90
N PRO A 37 -4.32 -3.85 -10.81
CA PRO A 37 -4.71 -3.05 -11.96
C PRO A 37 -3.50 -2.44 -12.65
N THR A 38 -3.58 -2.34 -13.97
CA THR A 38 -2.51 -1.76 -14.78
C THR A 38 -2.95 -0.46 -15.44
N ASP A 39 -2.04 0.49 -15.57
CA ASP A 39 -2.26 1.69 -16.37
C ASP A 39 -2.26 1.37 -17.88
N ALA A 40 -2.43 2.40 -18.72
CA ALA A 40 -2.43 2.26 -20.18
C ALA A 40 -1.12 1.70 -20.76
N GLU A 41 -0.02 1.74 -20.01
CA GLU A 41 1.30 1.21 -20.39
C GLU A 41 1.53 -0.22 -19.86
N GLY A 42 0.57 -0.79 -19.14
CA GLY A 42 0.70 -2.10 -18.51
C GLY A 42 1.52 -2.08 -17.21
N LYS A 43 1.81 -0.91 -16.65
CA LYS A 43 2.50 -0.77 -15.36
C LYS A 43 1.51 -0.88 -14.22
N ASN A 44 1.97 -1.21 -13.01
CA ASN A 44 1.12 -1.17 -11.81
C ASN A 44 0.48 0.22 -11.67
N LEU A 45 -0.85 0.27 -11.69
CA LEU A 45 -1.62 1.52 -11.74
C LEU A 45 -1.36 2.39 -10.51
N PHE A 46 -1.37 1.81 -9.31
CA PHE A 46 -1.19 2.56 -8.07
C PHE A 46 0.24 3.10 -7.92
N HIS A 47 1.24 2.31 -8.29
CA HIS A 47 2.63 2.77 -8.29
C HIS A 47 2.84 3.90 -9.31
N SER A 48 2.34 3.71 -10.55
CA SER A 48 2.41 4.73 -11.59
C SER A 48 1.65 6.00 -11.19
N ALA A 49 0.50 5.88 -10.54
CA ALA A 49 -0.28 7.02 -10.06
C ALA A 49 0.51 7.87 -9.05
N ILE A 50 1.26 7.26 -8.12
CA ILE A 50 2.11 7.99 -7.17
C ILE A 50 3.16 8.83 -7.91
N GLU A 51 3.89 8.23 -8.85
CA GLU A 51 4.90 8.94 -9.65
C GLU A 51 4.27 10.11 -10.44
N ARG A 52 3.09 9.89 -11.01
CA ARG A 52 2.34 10.89 -11.79
C ARG A 52 1.83 12.02 -10.90
N LEU A 53 1.34 11.72 -9.69
CA LEU A 53 0.92 12.71 -8.69
C LEU A 53 2.09 13.57 -8.21
N GLU A 54 3.25 12.96 -7.95
CA GLU A 54 4.47 13.68 -7.58
C GLU A 54 4.89 14.64 -8.69
N ALA A 55 4.98 14.14 -9.93
CA ALA A 55 5.33 14.96 -11.08
C ALA A 55 4.30 16.09 -11.32
N TRP A 56 3.01 15.85 -11.09
CA TRP A 56 1.98 16.88 -11.17
C TRP A 56 2.18 17.96 -10.10
N ARG A 57 2.46 17.57 -8.85
CA ARG A 57 2.69 18.48 -7.72
C ARG A 57 3.91 19.35 -7.91
N GLN A 58 5.00 18.79 -8.46
CA GLN A 58 6.21 19.54 -8.80
C GLN A 58 5.95 20.65 -9.82
N ARG A 59 5.02 20.43 -10.77
CA ARG A 59 4.62 21.43 -11.76
C ARG A 59 3.59 22.43 -11.25
N ASN A 60 2.78 22.05 -10.25
CA ASN A 60 1.66 22.84 -9.71
C ASN A 60 1.76 22.99 -8.18
N PRO A 61 2.82 23.65 -7.66
CA PRO A 61 3.05 23.72 -6.21
C PRO A 61 1.89 24.42 -5.49
N GLY A 62 1.44 23.85 -4.37
CA GLY A 62 0.37 24.41 -3.52
C GLY A 62 -1.05 24.28 -4.08
N SER A 63 -1.23 23.70 -5.27
CA SER A 63 -2.55 23.52 -5.88
C SER A 63 -3.12 22.14 -5.56
N SER A 64 -4.37 22.07 -5.10
CA SER A 64 -5.09 20.79 -4.87
C SER A 64 -4.32 19.77 -4.04
N GLU A 65 -3.54 20.24 -3.06
CA GLU A 65 -2.70 19.37 -2.24
C GLU A 65 -3.52 18.33 -1.47
N ASP A 66 -4.71 18.70 -1.00
CA ASP A 66 -5.63 17.79 -0.32
C ASP A 66 -6.03 16.60 -1.19
N ILE A 67 -6.45 16.84 -2.44
CA ILE A 67 -6.81 15.79 -3.40
C ILE A 67 -5.60 14.93 -3.72
N VAL A 68 -4.43 15.55 -3.92
CA VAL A 68 -3.19 14.85 -4.25
C VAL A 68 -2.78 13.91 -3.11
N TYR A 69 -2.69 14.41 -1.88
CA TYR A 69 -2.32 13.59 -0.72
C TYR A 69 -3.38 12.51 -0.45
N TYR A 70 -4.68 12.82 -0.56
CA TYR A 70 -5.72 11.81 -0.37
C TYR A 70 -5.61 10.67 -1.39
N THR A 71 -5.37 11.01 -2.67
CA THR A 71 -5.24 10.02 -3.75
C THR A 71 -3.97 9.20 -3.61
N GLU A 72 -2.88 9.83 -3.19
CA GLU A 72 -1.62 9.14 -2.90
C GLU A 72 -1.78 8.14 -1.74
N GLY A 73 -2.49 8.53 -0.67
CA GLY A 73 -2.84 7.64 0.44
C GLY A 73 -3.61 6.39 -0.02
N LEU A 74 -4.60 6.56 -0.90
CA LEU A 74 -5.36 5.43 -1.47
C LEU A 74 -4.44 4.47 -2.25
N CYS A 75 -3.46 5.01 -2.97
CA CYS A 75 -2.50 4.18 -3.70
C CYS A 75 -1.63 3.36 -2.74
N TYR A 76 -1.16 3.96 -1.65
CA TYR A 76 -0.38 3.25 -0.63
C TYR A 76 -1.21 2.16 0.09
N GLU A 77 -2.50 2.39 0.38
CA GLU A 77 -3.39 1.34 0.89
C GLU A 77 -3.40 0.14 -0.06
N LYS A 78 -3.59 0.39 -1.36
CA LYS A 78 -3.70 -0.67 -2.37
C LYS A 78 -2.41 -1.41 -2.63
N LEU A 79 -1.27 -0.76 -2.41
CA LEU A 79 0.06 -1.34 -2.47
C LEU A 79 0.45 -2.12 -1.20
N GLY A 80 -0.41 -2.17 -0.18
CA GLY A 80 -0.10 -2.85 1.08
C GLY A 80 0.91 -2.10 1.94
N GLN A 81 0.94 -0.76 1.85
CA GLN A 81 1.88 0.12 2.56
C GLN A 81 1.13 1.01 3.57
N PRO A 82 0.60 0.43 4.67
CA PRO A 82 -0.27 1.15 5.60
C PRO A 82 0.42 2.32 6.31
N MET A 83 1.72 2.21 6.59
CA MET A 83 2.50 3.29 7.20
C MET A 83 2.61 4.50 6.27
N ASN A 84 2.97 4.27 5.00
CA ASN A 84 3.06 5.33 4.01
C ASN A 84 1.69 5.97 3.75
N ALA A 85 0.61 5.16 3.74
CA ALA A 85 -0.75 5.65 3.62
C ALA A 85 -1.11 6.58 4.80
N LEU A 86 -0.84 6.13 6.03
CA LEU A 86 -1.13 6.89 7.25
C LEU A 86 -0.38 8.23 7.29
N GLU A 87 0.92 8.22 7.01
CA GLU A 87 1.74 9.43 6.95
C GLU A 87 1.21 10.40 5.89
N THR A 88 0.83 9.88 4.72
CA THR A 88 0.29 10.66 3.61
C THR A 88 -1.07 11.27 3.96
N TYR A 89 -1.99 10.52 4.57
CA TYR A 89 -3.29 11.04 4.98
C TYR A 89 -3.19 12.16 6.01
N ARG A 90 -2.22 12.10 6.93
CA ARG A 90 -1.95 13.17 7.88
C ARG A 90 -1.46 14.47 7.23
N LEU A 91 -1.02 14.43 5.97
CA LEU A 91 -0.66 15.63 5.20
C LEU A 91 -1.88 16.31 4.55
N VAL A 92 -3.04 15.65 4.49
CA VAL A 92 -4.25 16.22 3.90
C VAL A 92 -4.76 17.37 4.75
N LYS A 93 -4.76 18.57 4.18
CA LYS A 93 -5.30 19.80 4.79
C LYS A 93 -6.40 20.34 3.89
N THR A 94 -7.66 20.14 4.31
CA THR A 94 -8.82 20.55 3.53
C THR A 94 -9.82 21.33 4.39
N THR A 95 -10.62 22.18 3.74
CA THR A 95 -11.78 22.84 4.36
C THR A 95 -13.09 22.14 4.03
N ASP A 96 -13.04 21.12 3.16
CA ASP A 96 -14.18 20.27 2.83
C ASP A 96 -14.45 19.32 3.99
N ALA A 97 -15.61 19.45 4.63
CA ALA A 97 -15.98 18.66 5.80
C ALA A 97 -16.18 17.18 5.48
N ASP A 98 -16.64 16.83 4.28
CA ASP A 98 -16.87 15.45 3.86
C ASP A 98 -15.54 14.75 3.60
N LEU A 99 -14.61 15.43 2.94
CA LEU A 99 -13.24 14.93 2.74
C LEU A 99 -12.50 14.81 4.07
N GLN A 100 -12.61 15.80 4.95
CA GLN A 100 -11.99 15.76 6.27
C GLN A 100 -12.48 14.55 7.06
N LYS A 101 -13.79 14.32 7.13
CA LYS A 101 -14.36 13.15 7.81
C LYS A 101 -13.86 11.85 7.22
N THR A 102 -13.80 11.75 5.88
CA THR A 102 -13.30 10.56 5.19
C THR A 102 -11.83 10.29 5.57
N VAL A 103 -11.00 11.32 5.61
CA VAL A 103 -9.58 11.20 6.02
C VAL A 103 -9.45 10.76 7.46
N GLU A 104 -10.26 11.31 8.37
CA GLU A 104 -10.28 10.91 9.78
C GLU A 104 -10.66 9.43 9.95
N GLU A 105 -11.64 8.94 9.19
CA GLU A 105 -12.01 7.51 9.14
C GLU A 105 -10.86 6.64 8.60
N LYS A 106 -10.17 7.09 7.53
CA LYS A 106 -9.00 6.40 6.97
C LYS A 106 -7.85 6.32 7.96
N ILE A 107 -7.52 7.42 8.62
CA ILE A 107 -6.46 7.48 9.64
C ILE A 107 -6.80 6.54 10.80
N SER A 108 -8.03 6.62 11.34
CA SER A 108 -8.45 5.78 12.45
C SER A 108 -8.41 4.29 12.10
N GLY A 109 -8.84 3.91 10.89
CA GLY A 109 -8.79 2.53 10.43
C GLY A 109 -7.36 2.01 10.27
N LEU A 110 -6.48 2.81 9.67
CA LEU A 110 -5.06 2.45 9.53
C LEU A 110 -4.34 2.35 10.87
N GLU A 111 -4.60 3.25 11.81
CA GLU A 111 -4.03 3.18 13.16
C GLU A 111 -4.46 1.92 13.89
N ASP A 112 -5.73 1.52 13.77
CA ASP A 112 -6.23 0.29 14.36
C ASP A 112 -5.61 -0.96 13.71
N ILE A 113 -5.55 -1.01 12.37
CA ILE A 113 -4.86 -2.10 11.65
C ILE A 113 -3.40 -2.20 12.07
N LEU A 114 -2.70 -1.07 12.18
CA LEU A 114 -1.29 -1.04 12.61
C LEU A 114 -1.09 -1.46 14.07
N ASN A 115 -2.12 -1.46 14.92
CA ASN A 115 -2.03 -2.06 16.25
C ASN A 115 -1.98 -3.59 16.19
N TYR A 116 -2.63 -4.20 15.19
CA TYR A 116 -2.52 -5.64 14.90
C TYR A 116 -1.22 -6.00 14.19
N PHE A 117 -0.67 -5.07 13.40
CA PHE A 117 0.56 -5.24 12.63
C PHE A 117 1.55 -4.11 12.96
N PRO A 118 2.18 -4.12 14.14
CA PRO A 118 3.02 -3.01 14.55
C PRO A 118 4.32 -2.97 13.72
N PRO A 119 4.75 -1.79 13.24
CA PRO A 119 5.82 -1.64 12.25
C PRO A 119 7.23 -1.99 12.77
N ASP A 120 7.47 -1.84 14.07
CA ASP A 120 8.68 -2.35 14.75
C ASP A 120 8.77 -3.88 14.71
N GLN A 121 7.63 -4.55 14.50
CA GLN A 121 7.49 -5.98 14.24
C GLN A 121 7.35 -6.31 12.73
N MET A 122 7.66 -5.37 11.84
CA MET A 122 7.76 -5.65 10.40
C MET A 122 9.20 -5.57 9.88
N GLY A 123 10.15 -5.09 10.70
CA GLY A 123 11.49 -4.71 10.27
C GLY A 123 12.61 -5.70 10.60
N VAL A 124 12.72 -6.17 11.85
CA VAL A 124 13.77 -7.11 12.29
C VAL A 124 13.30 -7.76 13.60
N GLY A 125 12.81 -9.01 13.58
CA GLY A 125 12.72 -9.86 14.78
C GLY A 125 11.63 -9.56 15.81
N GLY A 126 10.68 -8.68 15.53
CA GLY A 126 9.37 -8.74 16.18
C GLY A 126 8.40 -9.22 15.12
N LEU A 127 7.52 -10.16 15.42
CA LEU A 127 6.40 -10.55 14.56
C LEU A 127 5.16 -10.53 15.44
N PRO A 128 4.01 -10.00 14.99
CA PRO A 128 2.79 -10.13 15.76
C PRO A 128 2.45 -11.62 15.86
N PRO A 129 2.06 -12.11 17.05
CA PRO A 129 1.73 -13.53 17.21
C PRO A 129 0.53 -13.92 16.32
N ARG A 130 0.49 -15.18 15.89
CA ARG A 130 -0.47 -15.71 14.90
C ARG A 130 -1.94 -15.43 15.26
N ASP A 131 -2.23 -15.43 16.54
CA ASP A 131 -3.54 -15.07 17.10
C ASP A 131 -3.97 -13.64 16.74
N GLN A 132 -3.05 -12.68 16.74
CA GLN A 132 -3.33 -11.29 16.36
C GLN A 132 -3.69 -11.15 14.87
N SER A 133 -3.02 -11.91 13.99
CA SER A 133 -3.36 -11.91 12.57
C SER A 133 -4.74 -12.55 12.30
N GLU A 134 -5.05 -13.66 12.99
CA GLU A 134 -6.37 -14.30 12.90
C GLU A 134 -7.48 -13.39 13.46
N GLU A 135 -7.21 -12.67 14.55
CA GLU A 135 -8.11 -11.68 15.13
C GLU A 135 -8.37 -10.50 14.18
N ALA A 136 -7.31 -9.94 13.58
CA ALA A 136 -7.42 -8.86 12.61
C ALA A 136 -8.26 -9.26 11.39
N ILE A 137 -8.02 -10.46 10.84
CA ILE A 137 -8.77 -10.98 9.69
C ILE A 137 -10.26 -11.08 10.02
N GLU A 138 -10.63 -11.59 11.20
CA GLU A 138 -12.04 -11.71 11.58
C GLU A 138 -12.66 -10.34 11.86
N ALA A 139 -11.93 -9.41 12.50
CA ALA A 139 -12.40 -8.06 12.79
C ALA A 139 -12.72 -7.25 11.53
N TYR A 140 -11.91 -7.40 10.48
CA TYR A 140 -12.02 -6.62 9.24
C TYR A 140 -12.72 -7.35 8.09
N LYS A 141 -13.23 -8.56 8.32
CA LYS A 141 -13.92 -9.36 7.32
C LYS A 141 -15.14 -8.64 6.74
N GLY A 142 -15.23 -8.59 5.42
CA GLY A 142 -16.32 -7.92 4.69
C GLY A 142 -16.25 -6.40 4.71
N THR A 143 -15.20 -5.81 5.29
CA THR A 143 -14.96 -4.35 5.24
C THR A 143 -14.08 -3.98 4.04
N GLU A 144 -13.97 -2.69 3.74
CA GLU A 144 -13.05 -2.22 2.69
C GLU A 144 -11.56 -2.50 2.98
N TRP A 145 -11.23 -2.76 4.24
CA TRP A 145 -9.88 -3.03 4.72
C TRP A 145 -9.48 -4.49 4.62
N GLU A 146 -10.44 -5.40 4.39
CA GLU A 146 -10.18 -6.84 4.33
C GLU A 146 -8.98 -7.19 3.42
N PRO A 147 -8.88 -6.67 2.18
CA PRO A 147 -7.74 -6.98 1.32
C PRO A 147 -6.39 -6.55 1.92
N LEU A 148 -6.33 -5.37 2.55
CA LEU A 148 -5.12 -4.86 3.18
C LEU A 148 -4.69 -5.77 4.34
N VAL A 149 -5.64 -6.15 5.20
CA VAL A 149 -5.37 -7.03 6.35
C VAL A 149 -4.85 -8.39 5.89
N TRP A 150 -5.41 -8.97 4.83
CA TRP A 150 -4.90 -10.22 4.26
C TRP A 150 -3.47 -10.07 3.71
N ILE A 151 -3.17 -8.98 3.00
CA ILE A 151 -1.81 -8.70 2.51
C ILE A 151 -0.82 -8.64 3.67
N LEU A 152 -1.18 -7.94 4.76
CA LEU A 152 -0.31 -7.81 5.93
C LEU A 152 -0.10 -9.14 6.65
N ALA A 153 -1.16 -9.92 6.84
CA ALA A 153 -1.07 -11.24 7.45
C ALA A 153 -0.23 -12.24 6.62
N GLU A 154 -0.30 -12.18 5.28
CA GLU A 154 0.53 -13.05 4.44
C GLU A 154 2.00 -12.61 4.41
N ASN A 155 2.27 -11.30 4.34
CA ASN A 155 3.63 -10.77 4.45
C ASN A 155 4.27 -11.17 5.80
N GLU A 156 3.49 -11.16 6.89
CA GLU A 156 3.91 -11.66 8.21
C GLU A 156 4.33 -13.14 8.15
N ALA A 157 3.49 -14.01 7.60
CA ALA A 157 3.79 -15.43 7.48
C ALA A 157 5.05 -15.71 6.65
N VAL A 158 5.26 -14.94 5.56
CA VAL A 158 6.46 -15.05 4.73
C VAL A 158 7.70 -14.60 5.48
N ASN A 159 7.65 -13.44 6.16
CA ASN A 159 8.79 -12.92 6.94
C ASN A 159 9.19 -13.90 8.05
N ARG A 160 8.22 -14.48 8.76
CA ARG A 160 8.45 -15.53 9.75
C ARG A 160 9.20 -16.73 9.16
N ALA A 161 8.76 -17.23 8.01
CA ALA A 161 9.39 -18.36 7.36
C ALA A 161 10.83 -18.06 6.91
N LEU A 162 11.15 -16.81 6.55
CA LEU A 162 12.52 -16.38 6.21
C LEU A 162 13.41 -16.34 7.46
N GLU A 163 12.94 -15.77 8.57
CA GLU A 163 13.69 -15.71 9.83
C GLU A 163 13.98 -17.10 10.43
N GLU A 164 13.02 -18.02 10.38
CA GLU A 164 13.21 -19.42 10.80
C GLU A 164 14.30 -20.13 9.96
N ARG A 165 14.37 -19.85 8.66
CA ARG A 165 15.40 -20.41 7.78
C ARG A 165 16.78 -19.85 8.06
N ASP A 166 16.88 -18.55 8.29
CA ASP A 166 18.15 -17.88 8.59
C ASP A 166 18.71 -18.34 9.94
N SER A 167 17.87 -18.38 10.98
CA SER A 167 18.25 -18.90 12.30
C SER A 167 18.68 -20.37 12.26
N THR A 168 17.94 -21.23 11.54
CA THR A 168 18.32 -22.65 11.36
C THR A 168 19.63 -22.80 10.59
N GLY A 169 19.85 -21.98 9.55
CA GLY A 169 21.10 -21.96 8.79
C GLY A 169 22.31 -21.52 9.63
N GLN A 170 22.10 -20.57 10.53
CA GLN A 170 23.13 -20.08 11.44
C GLN A 170 23.49 -21.10 12.52
N VAL A 171 22.48 -21.80 13.06
CA VAL A 171 22.68 -22.93 14.00
C VAL A 171 23.43 -24.07 13.33
N ALA A 172 23.08 -24.44 12.10
CA ALA A 172 23.77 -25.48 11.33
C ALA A 172 25.24 -25.12 11.03
N SER A 173 25.52 -23.85 10.69
CA SER A 173 26.88 -23.35 10.48
C SER A 173 27.72 -23.37 11.76
N THR A 174 27.13 -23.02 12.91
CA THR A 174 27.83 -23.05 14.21
C THR A 174 28.12 -24.48 14.64
N ALA A 175 27.14 -25.39 14.52
CA ALA A 175 27.33 -26.81 14.83
C ALA A 175 28.42 -27.47 13.95
N TYR A 176 28.52 -27.07 12.68
CA TYR A 176 29.58 -27.56 11.79
C TYR A 176 30.98 -27.07 12.19
N LYS A 177 31.11 -25.82 12.68
CA LYS A 177 32.38 -25.26 13.15
C LYS A 177 32.84 -25.84 14.49
N GLU A 178 31.92 -26.26 15.35
CA GLU A 178 32.23 -26.92 16.62
C GLU A 178 32.58 -28.41 16.43
N ALA A 179 32.24 -29.00 15.29
CA ALA A 179 32.53 -30.39 14.95
C ALA A 179 33.87 -30.61 14.21
N LEU A 180 34.62 -29.54 13.92
CA LEU A 180 35.96 -29.54 13.30
C LEU A 180 37.05 -29.23 14.35
#